data_AF-A0A1G7KUH9-F1
#
_entry.id   AF-A0A1G7KUH9-F1
#
_cell.length_a   1.000
_cell.length_b   1.000
_cell.length_c   1.000
_cell.angle_alpha   90.00
_cell.angle_beta   90.00
_cell.angle_gamma   90.00
#
_symmetry.space_group_name_H-M   'P 1'
#
loop_
_entity.id
_entity.type
_entity.pdbx_description
1 polymer ?
#
loop_
_entity_poly.entity_id
_entity_poly.type
_entity_poly.pdbx_seq_one_letter_code
_entity_poly.pdbx_strand_id
1 'polypeptide(L)'
;MVDVKIDGRVGLLVLSLVLVFGGGALGYWGHTAGGSVSVQDVQFEGTNGTTMSGHLYVPEGVSAKNPAPGVLAVHGYINTKQVQAPFATEYARRGYVVLALDQTGHGGSEPPAFANAFGGPDGLAYLQSRSLVQNDSIALSGHSMGGWAITAAAAVHPQKYDAVIYQGSGPGPIPGFPIPNATAPNGSATFPRNVGVVFAEYDEFHWLMWGAPSADSAAVRSATKTKAVFGTESAVEEGRVYGSVESGSARRLTTPATTHPGTHLSGAAVADSVEWLQRTVPTETDLSPTNQVWYWKEVGTLLALFGAVLFVFPAGSLLLDRDPLSAAVDTVPDAVTERGGWWYANAAVAAIVPALTYYPAMILGDQVLSANAIFPQTITNGVAIWALVNALLTIAFVGILHVRRDTEGDALAQLGLGTGESGGAVARALGVAVAVVGAVYLSLVVVDALFDVDYRFWFVALKLLQPWQVGAYLVYLPVFGAFFVALGVLLHGRLRTPATTTSLRRAMATNTVVVVGGFVLLVAVQYVPLLLGHALAVPPLALYAIVSLSFLPVLTAAALISTYFYHRTGRVWTGAFVNAVLITWFLVASTATQAPI
;
A
#
# COMPACT_ATOMS: atom_id res chain seq x y z
N MET A 1 24.90 -44.32 -2.97
CA MET A 1 24.19 -43.04 -2.77
C MET A 1 22.93 -43.10 -3.60
N VAL A 2 21.75 -43.13 -2.96
CA VAL A 2 20.47 -43.05 -3.66
C VAL A 2 20.29 -41.60 -4.07
N ASP A 3 20.28 -41.34 -5.37
CA ASP A 3 20.13 -40.01 -5.94
C ASP A 3 18.64 -39.63 -5.85
N VAL A 4 18.24 -39.04 -4.71
CA VAL A 4 16.85 -38.61 -4.49
C VAL A 4 16.60 -37.35 -5.33
N LYS A 5 16.00 -37.52 -6.52
CA LYS A 5 15.49 -36.39 -7.31
C LYS A 5 14.28 -35.78 -6.62
N ILE A 6 14.49 -34.67 -5.92
CA ILE A 6 13.40 -33.87 -5.34
C ILE A 6 12.59 -33.25 -6.48
N ASP A 7 11.27 -33.39 -6.46
CA ASP A 7 10.36 -32.66 -7.37
C ASP A 7 10.65 -31.16 -7.24
N GLY A 8 10.98 -30.50 -8.35
CA GLY A 8 11.33 -29.07 -8.36
C GLY A 8 10.24 -28.18 -7.76
N ARG A 9 8.98 -28.60 -7.76
CA ARG A 9 7.87 -27.90 -7.12
C ARG A 9 7.93 -27.96 -5.61
N VAL A 10 8.33 -29.10 -5.05
CA VAL A 10 8.57 -29.24 -3.60
C VAL A 10 9.76 -28.37 -3.19
N GLY A 11 10.83 -28.33 -3.99
CA GLY A 11 11.95 -27.42 -3.78
C GLY A 11 11.53 -25.95 -3.76
N LEU A 12 10.69 -25.52 -4.72
CA LEU A 12 10.13 -24.17 -4.76
C LEU A 12 9.21 -23.87 -3.57
N LEU A 13 8.41 -24.85 -3.12
CA LEU A 13 7.56 -24.71 -1.93
C LEU A 13 8.38 -24.50 -0.66
N VAL A 14 9.47 -25.27 -0.50
CA VAL A 14 10.39 -25.10 0.64
C VAL A 14 11.07 -23.73 0.57
N LEU A 15 11.58 -23.34 -0.60
CA LEU A 15 12.18 -22.02 -0.79
C LEU A 15 11.19 -20.89 -0.46
N SER A 16 9.94 -20.99 -0.90
CA SER A 16 8.93 -19.98 -0.61
C SER A 16 8.67 -19.83 0.88
N LEU A 17 8.63 -20.94 1.63
CA LEU A 17 8.48 -20.91 3.09
C LEU A 17 9.71 -20.36 3.80
N VAL A 18 10.92 -20.70 3.33
CA VAL A 18 12.17 -20.11 3.85
C VAL A 18 12.18 -18.59 3.65
N LEU A 19 11.71 -18.10 2.50
CA LEU A 19 11.59 -16.67 2.24
C LEU A 19 10.53 -16.01 3.14
N VAL A 20 9.39 -16.66 3.36
CA VAL A 20 8.34 -16.19 4.27
C VAL A 20 8.86 -16.05 5.70
N PHE A 21 9.39 -17.13 6.29
CA PHE A 21 9.78 -17.12 7.70
C PHE A 21 11.15 -16.46 7.94
N GLY A 22 12.11 -16.65 7.03
CA GLY A 22 13.40 -15.96 7.08
C GLY A 22 13.26 -14.46 6.83
N GLY A 23 12.39 -14.07 5.88
CA GLY A 23 12.01 -12.69 5.66
C GLY A 23 11.30 -12.09 6.87
N GLY A 24 10.34 -12.80 7.46
CA GLY A 24 9.67 -12.41 8.71
C GLY A 24 10.66 -12.18 9.86
N ALA A 25 11.60 -13.10 10.07
CA ALA A 25 12.63 -12.97 11.11
C ALA A 25 13.57 -11.77 10.88
N LEU A 26 14.01 -11.54 9.63
CA LEU A 26 14.79 -10.35 9.28
C LEU A 26 13.98 -9.06 9.46
N GLY A 27 12.69 -9.13 9.09
CA GLY A 27 11.71 -8.06 9.27
C GLY A 27 11.62 -7.65 10.73
N TYR A 28 11.40 -8.62 11.62
CA TYR A 28 11.36 -8.43 13.07
C TYR A 28 12.67 -7.89 13.63
N TRP A 29 13.81 -8.40 13.18
CA TRP A 29 15.12 -7.89 13.61
C TRP A 29 15.27 -6.41 13.25
N GLY A 30 14.91 -6.01 12.03
CA GLY A 30 14.91 -4.60 11.63
C GLY A 30 13.90 -3.76 12.43
N HIS A 31 12.71 -4.31 12.66
CA HIS A 31 11.61 -3.65 13.37
C HIS A 31 11.91 -3.33 14.83
N THR A 32 12.67 -4.22 15.49
CA THR A 32 13.08 -4.11 16.90
C THR A 32 14.51 -3.56 17.07
N ALA A 33 15.14 -3.11 15.97
CA ALA A 33 16.52 -2.66 15.94
C ALA A 33 17.52 -3.68 16.54
N GLY A 34 17.33 -4.97 16.24
CA GLY A 34 18.13 -6.06 16.79
C GLY A 34 17.81 -6.42 18.24
N GLY A 35 16.61 -6.05 18.71
CA GLY A 35 16.13 -6.33 20.07
C GLY A 35 16.32 -5.19 21.06
N SER A 36 16.96 -4.08 20.67
CA SER A 36 17.15 -2.91 21.54
C SER A 36 15.89 -2.03 21.66
N VAL A 37 14.83 -2.35 20.91
CA VAL A 37 13.52 -1.70 20.97
C VAL A 37 12.44 -2.77 21.09
N SER A 38 11.62 -2.68 22.13
CA SER A 38 10.38 -3.47 22.23
C SER A 38 9.31 -2.79 21.39
N VAL A 39 8.66 -3.55 20.51
CA VAL A 39 7.44 -3.11 19.82
C VAL A 39 6.25 -3.83 20.44
N GLN A 40 5.19 -3.09 20.75
CA GLN A 40 3.98 -3.62 21.36
C GLN A 40 2.78 -3.17 20.55
N ASP A 41 1.97 -4.13 20.12
CA ASP A 41 0.66 -3.86 19.57
C ASP A 41 -0.28 -3.41 20.71
N VAL A 42 -0.79 -2.18 20.60
CA VAL A 42 -1.66 -1.59 21.62
C VAL A 42 -3.03 -1.27 21.04
N GLN A 43 -4.05 -1.46 21.87
CA GLN A 43 -5.42 -1.00 21.63
C GLN A 43 -5.88 -0.16 22.82
N PHE A 44 -6.64 0.89 22.55
CA PHE A 44 -7.18 1.78 23.56
C PHE A 44 -8.48 2.41 23.11
N GLU A 45 -9.31 2.82 24.07
CA GLU A 45 -10.56 3.52 23.81
C GLU A 45 -10.27 5.00 23.53
N GLY A 46 -10.66 5.46 22.34
CA GLY A 46 -10.61 6.85 21.93
C GLY A 46 -11.95 7.57 22.13
N THR A 47 -12.10 8.71 21.47
CA THR A 47 -13.31 9.51 21.54
C THR A 47 -14.55 8.71 21.08
N ASN A 48 -15.67 8.87 21.80
CA ASN A 48 -16.94 8.16 21.57
C ASN A 48 -16.87 6.62 21.70
N GLY A 49 -15.89 6.08 22.42
CA GLY A 49 -15.72 4.64 22.56
C GLY A 49 -15.07 3.96 21.35
N THR A 50 -14.57 4.74 20.39
CA THR A 50 -13.91 4.22 19.18
C THR A 50 -12.65 3.47 19.57
N THR A 51 -12.54 2.19 19.21
CA THR A 51 -11.32 1.42 19.45
C THR A 51 -10.21 1.92 18.53
N MET A 52 -9.11 2.40 19.12
CA MET A 52 -7.92 2.87 18.42
C MET A 52 -6.80 1.84 18.56
N SER A 53 -5.96 1.71 17.53
CA SER A 53 -4.79 0.82 17.52
C SER A 53 -3.50 1.57 17.19
N GLY A 54 -2.37 1.05 17.69
CA GLY A 54 -1.05 1.54 17.34
C GLY A 54 0.05 0.55 17.68
N HIS A 55 1.28 0.82 17.22
CA HIS A 55 2.49 0.17 17.72
C HIS A 55 3.18 1.12 18.70
N LEU A 56 3.40 0.66 19.93
CA LEU A 56 4.17 1.36 20.95
C LEU A 56 5.61 0.84 20.94
N TYR A 57 6.55 1.67 20.51
CA TYR A 57 7.97 1.39 20.51
C TYR A 57 8.57 1.90 21.81
N VAL A 58 9.19 1.00 22.58
CA VAL A 58 9.79 1.29 23.88
C VAL A 58 11.29 0.97 23.78
N PRO A 59 12.16 1.98 23.89
CA PRO A 59 13.61 1.78 23.92
C PRO A 59 14.03 0.94 25.14
N GLU A 60 15.14 0.22 25.01
CA GLU A 60 15.75 -0.49 26.14
C GLU A 60 16.04 0.45 27.32
N GLY A 61 15.78 -0.02 28.55
CA GLY A 61 16.02 0.75 29.78
C GLY A 61 14.91 1.76 30.15
N VAL A 62 13.93 2.00 29.28
CA VAL A 62 12.78 2.87 29.58
C VAL A 62 11.79 2.14 30.50
N SER A 63 11.37 2.81 31.57
CA SER A 63 10.42 2.28 32.55
C SER A 63 9.67 3.40 33.27
N ALA A 64 8.69 3.06 34.11
CA ALA A 64 8.01 4.07 34.94
C ALA A 64 8.95 4.82 35.91
N LYS A 65 10.11 4.25 36.25
CA LYS A 65 11.14 4.89 37.08
C LYS A 65 12.17 5.67 36.28
N ASN A 66 12.24 5.42 34.97
CA ASN A 66 13.15 6.05 34.02
C ASN A 66 12.37 6.35 32.73
N PRO A 67 11.42 7.31 32.77
CA PRO A 67 10.60 7.65 31.61
C PRO A 67 11.43 8.37 30.55
N ALA A 68 11.02 8.29 29.30
CA ALA A 68 11.68 8.93 28.16
C ALA A 68 10.74 9.92 27.42
N PRO A 69 11.27 10.86 26.63
CA PRO A 69 10.46 11.70 25.77
C PRO A 69 9.59 10.88 24.81
N GLY A 70 8.41 11.41 24.47
CA GLY A 70 7.43 10.75 23.60
C GLY A 70 7.45 11.25 22.16
N VAL A 71 7.05 10.40 21.21
CA VAL A 71 6.70 10.82 19.85
C VAL A 71 5.38 10.19 19.41
N LEU A 72 4.40 11.00 19.02
CA LEU A 72 3.24 10.52 18.29
C LEU A 72 3.55 10.52 16.79
N ALA A 73 3.57 9.36 16.15
CA ALA A 73 3.81 9.21 14.71
C ALA A 73 2.52 8.78 13.98
N VAL A 74 2.05 9.57 13.01
CA VAL A 74 0.77 9.33 12.31
C VAL A 74 0.97 9.21 10.81
N HIS A 75 0.44 8.15 10.21
CA HIS A 75 0.59 7.85 8.79
C HIS A 75 -0.29 8.73 7.87
N GLY A 76 -0.07 8.66 6.55
CA GLY A 76 -0.92 9.31 5.54
C GLY A 76 -2.20 8.56 5.21
N TYR A 77 -3.04 9.13 4.34
CA TYR A 77 -4.26 8.45 3.88
C TYR A 77 -3.95 7.09 3.24
N ILE A 78 -4.87 6.13 3.34
CA ILE A 78 -4.80 4.73 2.84
C ILE A 78 -3.67 3.87 3.41
N ASN A 79 -2.84 4.42 4.30
CA ASN A 79 -1.76 3.70 4.97
C ASN A 79 -2.19 3.17 6.34
N THR A 80 -1.24 2.58 7.06
CA THR A 80 -1.40 2.05 8.41
C THR A 80 -0.12 2.30 9.22
N LYS A 81 -0.17 2.11 10.54
CA LYS A 81 0.92 2.29 11.51
C LYS A 81 2.26 1.71 11.08
N GLN A 82 2.25 0.56 10.41
CA GLN A 82 3.47 -0.10 9.93
C GLN A 82 4.22 0.70 8.85
N VAL A 83 3.56 1.63 8.13
CA VAL A 83 4.22 2.53 7.16
C VAL A 83 5.06 3.58 7.87
N GLN A 84 4.77 3.91 9.14
CA GLN A 84 5.59 4.80 9.97
C GLN A 84 6.81 4.11 10.59
N ALA A 85 6.98 2.79 10.41
CA ALA A 85 8.08 2.03 11.02
C ALA A 85 9.48 2.59 10.71
N PRO A 86 9.80 3.13 9.52
CA PRO A 86 11.08 3.77 9.25
C PRO A 86 11.42 4.87 10.26
N PHE A 87 10.47 5.78 10.50
CA PHE A 87 10.62 6.87 11.45
C PHE A 87 10.57 6.37 12.88
N ALA A 88 9.58 5.55 13.22
CA ALA A 88 9.35 5.09 14.59
C ALA A 88 10.51 4.25 15.13
N THR A 89 11.11 3.38 14.31
CA THR A 89 12.29 2.60 14.69
C THR A 89 13.47 3.51 14.99
N GLU A 90 13.73 4.51 14.15
CA GLU A 90 14.87 5.40 14.31
C GLU A 90 14.71 6.42 15.44
N TYR A 91 13.48 6.87 15.68
CA TYR A 91 13.16 7.62 16.88
C TYR A 91 13.38 6.73 18.12
N ALA A 92 12.82 5.51 18.18
CA ALA A 92 12.99 4.65 19.35
C ALA A 92 14.47 4.32 19.66
N ARG A 93 15.29 4.06 18.64
CA ARG A 93 16.75 3.85 18.82
C ARG A 93 17.47 5.04 19.44
N ARG A 94 16.87 6.24 19.39
CA ARG A 94 17.40 7.49 19.94
C ARG A 94 16.78 7.85 21.28
N GLY A 95 16.09 6.90 21.93
CA GLY A 95 15.60 7.04 23.29
C GLY A 95 14.22 7.69 23.40
N TYR A 96 13.41 7.64 22.34
CA TYR A 96 12.02 8.13 22.38
C TYR A 96 11.03 6.98 22.52
N VAL A 97 10.00 7.14 23.36
CA VAL A 97 8.83 6.24 23.33
C VAL A 97 7.92 6.68 22.18
N VAL A 98 7.71 5.82 21.19
CA VAL A 98 6.98 6.20 19.98
C VAL A 98 5.65 5.47 19.90
N LEU A 99 4.55 6.20 19.71
CA LEU A 99 3.28 5.63 19.29
C LEU A 99 3.09 5.83 17.80
N ALA A 100 3.25 4.78 17.00
CA ALA A 100 2.80 4.78 15.61
C ALA A 100 1.31 4.43 15.57
N LEU A 101 0.48 5.43 15.32
CA LEU A 101 -0.98 5.33 15.41
C LEU A 101 -1.61 4.89 14.08
N ASP A 102 -2.55 3.95 14.13
CA ASP A 102 -3.54 3.76 13.06
C ASP A 102 -4.64 4.84 13.19
N GLN A 103 -4.82 5.67 12.16
CA GLN A 103 -5.91 6.65 12.15
C GLN A 103 -7.28 5.97 12.17
N THR A 104 -8.32 6.68 12.59
CA THR A 104 -9.71 6.18 12.50
C THR A 104 -10.00 5.60 11.10
N GLY A 105 -10.68 4.46 11.05
CA GLY A 105 -10.98 3.72 9.83
C GLY A 105 -9.79 3.12 9.07
N HIS A 106 -8.59 3.09 9.65
CA HIS A 106 -7.41 2.47 9.04
C HIS A 106 -6.84 1.39 9.96
N GLY A 107 -6.23 0.37 9.36
CA GLY A 107 -5.54 -0.69 10.11
C GLY A 107 -6.43 -1.31 11.18
N GLY A 108 -5.97 -1.32 12.43
CA GLY A 108 -6.72 -1.85 13.57
C GLY A 108 -7.63 -0.83 14.29
N SER A 109 -7.71 0.42 13.81
CA SER A 109 -8.61 1.42 14.40
C SER A 109 -9.99 1.39 13.74
N GLU A 110 -11.03 1.47 14.56
CA GLU A 110 -12.40 1.38 14.11
C GLU A 110 -12.79 2.51 13.12
N PRO A 111 -13.63 2.20 12.13
CA PRO A 111 -14.19 3.19 11.20
C PRO A 111 -15.23 4.11 11.88
N PRO A 112 -15.59 5.24 11.25
CA PRO A 112 -15.21 5.67 9.90
C PRO A 112 -13.90 6.46 9.85
N ALA A 113 -13.23 6.39 8.69
CA ALA A 113 -12.09 7.25 8.40
C ALA A 113 -12.44 8.73 8.53
N PHE A 114 -11.47 9.51 8.97
CA PHE A 114 -11.57 10.95 9.23
C PHE A 114 -12.36 11.34 10.50
N ALA A 115 -13.01 10.39 11.18
CA ALA A 115 -13.66 10.65 12.47
C ALA A 115 -12.67 11.09 13.55
N ASN A 116 -13.18 11.79 14.56
CA ASN A 116 -12.44 12.19 15.78
C ASN A 116 -11.10 12.88 15.47
N ALA A 117 -11.10 13.79 14.49
CA ALA A 117 -9.89 14.44 13.99
C ALA A 117 -8.78 13.43 13.65
N PHE A 118 -9.17 12.40 12.88
CA PHE A 118 -8.33 11.28 12.45
C PHE A 118 -7.78 10.40 13.59
N GLY A 119 -8.21 10.62 14.84
CA GLY A 119 -7.66 9.99 16.04
C GLY A 119 -6.39 10.66 16.58
N GLY A 120 -5.96 11.79 16.02
CA GLY A 120 -4.75 12.50 16.46
C GLY A 120 -4.77 12.89 17.94
N PRO A 121 -5.79 13.62 18.43
CA PRO A 121 -5.92 13.96 19.85
C PRO A 121 -5.96 12.73 20.77
N ASP A 122 -6.69 11.68 20.38
CA ASP A 122 -6.81 10.44 21.16
C ASP A 122 -5.44 9.74 21.30
N GLY A 123 -4.67 9.67 20.21
CA GLY A 123 -3.32 9.11 20.22
C GLY A 123 -2.36 9.89 21.12
N LEU A 124 -2.44 11.23 21.10
CA LEU A 124 -1.63 12.06 22.00
C LEU A 124 -2.01 11.83 23.46
N ALA A 125 -3.31 11.84 23.78
CA ALA A 125 -3.80 11.60 25.13
C ALA A 125 -3.40 10.21 25.66
N TYR A 126 -3.49 9.18 24.81
CA TYR A 126 -3.03 7.84 25.16
C TYR A 126 -1.53 7.81 25.45
N LEU A 127 -0.69 8.37 24.58
CA LEU A 127 0.76 8.42 24.77
C LEU A 127 1.12 9.11 26.09
N GLN A 128 0.46 10.23 26.40
CA GLN A 128 0.65 10.96 27.66
C GLN A 128 0.22 10.19 28.91
N SER A 129 -0.78 9.33 28.79
CA SER A 129 -1.24 8.51 29.93
C SER A 129 -0.21 7.45 30.36
N ARG A 130 0.80 7.17 29.51
CA ARG A 130 1.79 6.12 29.77
C ARG A 130 2.82 6.62 30.78
N SER A 131 3.02 5.87 31.87
CA SER A 131 4.08 6.13 32.84
C SER A 131 5.50 6.04 32.28
N LEU A 132 5.66 5.51 31.08
CA LEU A 132 6.94 5.45 30.34
C LEU A 132 7.31 6.78 29.69
N VAL A 133 6.37 7.73 29.59
CA VAL A 133 6.53 8.97 28.81
C VAL A 133 6.71 10.16 29.75
N GLN A 134 7.67 11.02 29.44
CA GLN A 134 7.83 12.32 30.07
C GLN A 134 6.73 13.28 29.57
N ASN A 135 5.82 13.65 30.45
CA ASN A 135 4.60 14.40 30.11
C ASN A 135 4.85 15.80 29.50
N ASP A 136 6.03 16.35 29.70
CA ASP A 136 6.50 17.66 29.28
C ASP A 136 7.59 17.58 28.17
N SER A 137 7.75 16.41 27.55
CA SER A 137 8.74 16.19 26.49
C SER A 137 8.14 15.31 25.39
N ILE A 138 7.37 15.91 24.46
CA ILE A 138 6.68 15.17 23.40
C ILE A 138 6.79 15.89 22.05
N ALA A 139 7.18 15.15 21.01
CA ALA A 139 7.06 15.60 19.63
C ALA A 139 5.90 14.93 18.91
N LEU A 140 5.39 15.59 17.87
CA LEU A 140 4.39 15.04 16.97
C LEU A 140 4.97 14.92 15.56
N SER A 141 4.81 13.78 14.91
CA SER A 141 5.33 13.50 13.58
C SER A 141 4.22 12.94 12.70
N GLY A 142 4.07 13.47 11.49
CA GLY A 142 2.91 13.16 10.66
C GLY A 142 3.23 13.18 9.19
N HIS A 143 2.95 12.07 8.51
CA HIS A 143 3.10 11.96 7.06
C HIS A 143 1.80 12.31 6.34
N SER A 144 1.84 13.18 5.34
CA SER A 144 0.67 13.52 4.51
C SER A 144 -0.53 13.93 5.36
N MET A 145 -1.67 13.21 5.27
CA MET A 145 -2.85 13.37 6.13
C MET A 145 -2.55 13.27 7.64
N GLY A 146 -1.56 12.48 8.05
CA GLY A 146 -1.11 12.40 9.44
C GLY A 146 -0.56 13.73 9.96
N GLY A 147 -0.07 14.60 9.08
CA GLY A 147 0.25 16.00 9.42
C GLY A 147 -0.98 16.78 9.90
N TRP A 148 -2.15 16.52 9.33
CA TRP A 148 -3.39 17.15 9.79
C TRP A 148 -3.85 16.57 11.12
N ALA A 149 -3.69 15.26 11.33
CA ALA A 149 -3.98 14.60 12.60
C ALA A 149 -3.14 15.19 13.75
N ILE A 150 -1.83 15.36 13.55
CA ILE A 150 -0.96 15.97 14.57
C ILE A 150 -1.22 17.47 14.75
N THR A 151 -1.66 18.18 13.69
CA THR A 151 -2.05 19.59 13.81
C THR A 151 -3.31 19.73 14.66
N ALA A 152 -4.28 18.83 14.49
CA ALA A 152 -5.46 18.79 15.35
C ALA A 152 -5.10 18.44 16.79
N ALA A 153 -4.21 17.46 17.01
CA ALA A 153 -3.70 17.13 18.35
C ALA A 153 -3.02 18.34 19.01
N ALA A 154 -2.16 19.06 18.27
CA ALA A 154 -1.51 20.28 18.73
C ALA A 154 -2.49 21.41 19.06
N ALA A 155 -3.60 21.52 18.32
CA ALA A 155 -4.63 22.52 18.56
C ALA A 155 -5.49 22.20 19.79
N VAL A 156 -5.85 20.93 19.99
CA VAL A 156 -6.64 20.45 21.14
C VAL A 156 -5.80 20.45 22.43
N HIS A 157 -4.51 20.13 22.32
CA HIS A 157 -3.59 20.05 23.45
C HIS A 157 -2.36 20.95 23.27
N PRO A 158 -2.51 22.29 23.28
CA PRO A 158 -1.45 23.25 22.93
C PRO A 158 -0.26 23.33 23.92
N GLN A 159 -0.38 22.69 25.08
CA GLN A 159 0.64 22.68 26.15
C GLN A 159 1.25 21.30 26.38
N LYS A 160 1.01 20.36 25.45
CA LYS A 160 1.24 18.93 25.62
C LYS A 160 2.24 18.36 24.61
N TYR A 161 2.90 19.24 23.87
CA TYR A 161 3.94 18.91 22.91
C TYR A 161 4.93 20.09 22.79
N ASP A 162 6.13 19.79 22.31
CA ASP A 162 7.25 20.73 22.20
C ASP A 162 7.64 21.00 20.76
N ALA A 163 7.41 20.04 19.87
CA ALA A 163 7.78 20.12 18.46
C ALA A 163 6.85 19.33 17.53
N VAL A 164 6.85 19.73 16.26
CA VAL A 164 6.08 19.10 15.19
C VAL A 164 6.99 18.82 13.99
N ILE A 165 6.84 17.64 13.38
CA ILE A 165 7.50 17.24 12.14
C ILE A 165 6.42 16.92 11.11
N TYR A 166 6.34 17.73 10.06
CA TYR A 166 5.53 17.46 8.87
C TYR A 166 6.38 16.74 7.83
N GLN A 167 5.95 15.54 7.44
CA GLN A 167 6.59 14.75 6.39
C GLN A 167 5.68 14.69 5.16
N GLY A 168 6.10 15.24 4.02
CA GLY A 168 5.23 15.37 2.84
C GLY A 168 3.91 16.07 3.17
N SER A 169 3.91 16.99 4.13
CA SER A 169 2.69 17.61 4.68
C SER A 169 2.93 19.08 5.08
N GLY A 170 1.90 19.72 5.60
CA GLY A 170 1.94 21.05 6.20
C GLY A 170 0.71 21.33 7.08
N PRO A 171 0.74 22.39 7.91
CA PRO A 171 -0.37 22.76 8.78
C PRO A 171 -1.55 23.34 8.00
N GLY A 172 -2.75 23.36 8.60
CA GLY A 172 -3.92 24.07 8.06
C GLY A 172 -4.88 23.24 7.20
N PRO A 173 -6.09 23.77 6.95
CA PRO A 173 -7.12 23.10 6.18
C PRO A 173 -6.75 22.99 4.70
N ILE A 174 -7.36 22.02 4.03
CA ILE A 174 -7.22 21.78 2.59
C ILE A 174 -8.19 22.70 1.84
N PRO A 175 -7.72 23.55 0.92
CA PRO A 175 -8.61 24.29 0.04
C PRO A 175 -9.48 23.31 -0.79
N GLY A 176 -10.80 23.36 -0.62
CA GLY A 176 -11.74 22.56 -1.41
C GLY A 176 -12.03 21.15 -0.88
N PHE A 177 -11.46 20.73 0.25
CA PHE A 177 -11.76 19.44 0.88
C PHE A 177 -12.24 19.66 2.32
N PRO A 178 -13.54 19.98 2.52
CA PRO A 178 -14.10 20.16 3.85
C PRO A 178 -14.14 18.80 4.54
N ILE A 179 -13.16 18.51 5.39
CA ILE A 179 -13.22 17.32 6.24
C ILE A 179 -14.08 17.72 7.45
N PRO A 180 -15.29 17.16 7.61
CA PRO A 180 -16.16 17.50 8.73
C PRO A 180 -15.42 17.25 10.04
N ASN A 181 -15.43 18.24 10.95
CA ASN A 181 -14.78 18.17 12.26
C ASN A 181 -13.23 18.06 12.25
N ALA A 182 -12.56 18.29 11.11
CA ALA A 182 -11.10 18.42 11.09
C ALA A 182 -10.67 19.84 11.50
N THR A 183 -10.36 19.99 12.77
CA THR A 183 -9.87 21.21 13.42
C THR A 183 -8.35 21.38 13.24
N ALA A 184 -7.83 21.33 12.01
CA ALA A 184 -6.42 21.62 11.74
C ALA A 184 -6.25 23.12 11.39
N PRO A 185 -5.96 24.01 12.36
CA PRO A 185 -5.77 25.43 12.08
C PRO A 185 -4.56 25.68 11.17
N ASN A 186 -4.60 26.81 10.45
CA ASN A 186 -3.46 27.28 9.67
C ASN A 186 -2.21 27.41 10.55
N GLY A 187 -1.06 27.08 9.97
CA GLY A 187 0.22 27.35 10.62
C GLY A 187 0.57 28.83 10.55
N SER A 188 1.42 29.25 11.48
CA SER A 188 1.97 30.59 11.58
C SER A 188 3.42 30.52 12.04
N ALA A 189 4.08 31.67 12.12
CA ALA A 189 5.38 31.82 12.74
C ALA A 189 5.40 31.55 14.26
N THR A 190 4.33 31.04 14.86
CA THR A 190 4.30 30.64 16.29
C THR A 190 3.49 29.38 16.55
N PHE A 191 2.71 28.91 15.59
CA PHE A 191 1.90 27.70 15.71
C PHE A 191 2.06 26.77 14.48
N PRO A 192 2.24 25.46 14.68
CA PRO A 192 2.58 24.80 15.94
C PRO A 192 3.93 25.26 16.53
N ARG A 193 4.23 24.84 17.76
CA ARG A 193 5.57 25.02 18.34
C ARG A 193 6.59 24.19 17.57
N ASN A 194 7.77 24.80 17.34
CA ASN A 194 8.96 24.18 16.76
C ASN A 194 8.66 23.23 15.58
N VAL A 195 8.56 23.78 14.37
CA VAL A 195 8.10 23.07 13.17
C VAL A 195 9.27 22.65 12.28
N GLY A 196 9.47 21.35 12.12
CA GLY A 196 10.29 20.74 11.09
C GLY A 196 9.42 20.34 9.90
N VAL A 197 9.86 20.68 8.69
CA VAL A 197 9.22 20.28 7.44
C VAL A 197 10.20 19.46 6.63
N VAL A 198 9.85 18.21 6.37
CA VAL A 198 10.55 17.31 5.44
C VAL A 198 9.61 17.12 4.26
N PHE A 199 9.81 17.87 3.17
CA PHE A 199 8.89 17.88 2.03
C PHE A 199 9.62 17.42 0.78
N ALA A 200 9.20 16.30 0.19
CA ALA A 200 9.96 15.66 -0.89
C ALA A 200 10.13 16.59 -2.11
N GLU A 201 11.31 16.54 -2.76
CA GLU A 201 11.60 17.37 -3.96
C GLU A 201 10.63 17.07 -5.12
N TYR A 202 10.17 15.82 -5.23
CA TYR A 202 9.23 15.38 -6.25
C TYR A 202 7.87 15.01 -5.63
N ASP A 203 7.37 15.82 -4.70
CA ASP A 203 6.11 15.55 -3.99
C ASP A 203 4.88 15.82 -4.88
N GLU A 204 4.06 14.80 -5.09
CA GLU A 204 2.84 14.79 -5.89
C GLU A 204 1.77 15.79 -5.40
N PHE A 205 1.86 16.21 -4.13
CA PHE A 205 0.90 17.07 -3.44
C PHE A 205 1.42 18.47 -3.14
N HIS A 206 2.49 18.94 -3.81
CA HIS A 206 3.02 20.31 -3.67
C HIS A 206 1.94 21.41 -3.72
N TRP A 207 0.96 21.26 -4.62
CA TRP A 207 -0.15 22.19 -4.81
C TRP A 207 -1.18 22.10 -3.68
N LEU A 208 -1.43 20.90 -3.16
CA LEU A 208 -2.39 20.64 -2.11
C LEU A 208 -1.86 21.09 -0.74
N MET A 209 -0.60 20.77 -0.45
CA MET A 209 0.01 20.99 0.86
C MET A 209 0.48 22.42 1.06
N TRP A 210 1.04 23.04 0.01
CA TRP A 210 1.69 24.35 0.11
C TRP A 210 1.16 25.39 -0.89
N GLY A 211 0.25 25.02 -1.80
CA GLY A 211 -0.21 25.91 -2.86
C GLY A 211 0.85 26.21 -3.93
N ALA A 212 1.92 25.40 -3.98
CA ALA A 212 2.99 25.58 -4.95
C ALA A 212 2.52 25.11 -6.35
N PRO A 213 2.87 25.81 -7.43
CA PRO A 213 2.44 25.45 -8.79
C PRO A 213 3.14 24.20 -9.37
N SER A 214 4.30 23.82 -8.84
CA SER A 214 5.10 22.67 -9.30
C SER A 214 5.80 21.98 -8.13
N ALA A 215 6.31 20.77 -8.37
CA ALA A 215 7.03 20.00 -7.36
C ALA A 215 8.42 20.60 -7.04
N ASP A 216 9.04 21.36 -7.95
CA ASP A 216 10.30 22.08 -7.71
C ASP A 216 10.37 22.72 -6.30
N SER A 217 11.38 22.32 -5.53
CA SER A 217 11.64 22.81 -4.18
C SER A 217 11.65 24.33 -4.08
N ALA A 218 12.10 25.05 -5.12
CA ALA A 218 12.06 26.52 -5.13
C ALA A 218 10.64 27.08 -5.11
N ALA A 219 9.69 26.42 -5.79
CA ALA A 219 8.28 26.79 -5.79
C ALA A 219 7.65 26.59 -4.41
N VAL A 220 7.93 25.46 -3.74
CA VAL A 220 7.46 25.19 -2.37
C VAL A 220 8.05 26.19 -1.37
N ARG A 221 9.36 26.46 -1.44
CA ARG A 221 10.06 27.42 -0.57
C ARG A 221 9.56 28.86 -0.71
N SER A 222 9.04 29.21 -1.89
CA SER A 222 8.54 30.57 -2.20
C SER A 222 7.04 30.73 -2.00
N ALA A 223 6.30 29.65 -1.73
CA ALA A 223 4.84 29.67 -1.63
C ALA A 223 4.38 30.55 -0.45
N THR A 224 3.25 31.25 -0.63
CA THR A 224 2.68 32.16 0.37
C THR A 224 2.46 31.46 1.71
N LYS A 225 1.96 30.22 1.70
CA LYS A 225 1.74 29.43 2.91
C LYS A 225 3.06 29.10 3.62
N THR A 226 4.10 28.72 2.88
CA THR A 226 5.43 28.44 3.41
C THR A 226 6.00 29.68 4.11
N LYS A 227 5.97 30.83 3.43
CA LYS A 227 6.42 32.11 3.98
C LYS A 227 5.67 32.51 5.26
N ALA A 228 4.36 32.30 5.30
CA ALA A 228 3.56 32.58 6.50
C ALA A 228 3.91 31.68 7.70
N VAL A 229 4.15 30.39 7.47
CA VAL A 229 4.58 29.44 8.52
C VAL A 229 5.98 29.78 9.04
N PHE A 230 6.87 30.24 8.16
CA PHE A 230 8.25 30.58 8.52
C PHE A 230 8.42 32.03 9.00
N GLY A 231 7.38 32.87 8.90
CA GLY A 231 7.42 34.27 9.32
C GLY A 231 8.41 35.12 8.50
N THR A 232 8.47 34.88 7.18
CA THR A 232 9.41 35.57 6.28
C THR A 232 8.72 36.04 5.01
N GLU A 233 9.21 37.13 4.42
CA GLU A 233 8.74 37.65 3.13
C GLU A 233 9.53 37.09 1.93
N SER A 234 10.77 36.63 2.18
CA SER A 234 11.63 35.99 1.19
C SER A 234 11.35 34.49 1.08
N ALA A 235 11.82 33.86 0.00
CA ALA A 235 11.81 32.40 -0.09
C ALA A 235 12.56 31.78 1.10
N VAL A 236 12.03 30.69 1.65
CA VAL A 236 12.68 29.94 2.72
C VAL A 236 13.96 29.31 2.19
N GLU A 237 15.05 29.41 2.95
CA GLU A 237 16.31 28.73 2.68
C GLU A 237 16.26 27.31 3.22
N GLU A 238 16.62 26.34 2.38
CA GLU A 238 16.65 24.94 2.78
C GLU A 238 17.70 24.69 3.87
N GLY A 239 17.34 23.89 4.89
CA GLY A 239 18.20 23.54 6.01
C GLY A 239 18.38 24.67 7.05
N ARG A 240 18.05 25.92 6.72
CA ARG A 240 18.16 27.04 7.67
C ARG A 240 17.13 26.92 8.78
N VAL A 241 17.58 27.13 10.02
CA VAL A 241 16.70 27.27 11.18
C VAL A 241 16.33 28.73 11.37
N TYR A 242 15.03 29.02 11.38
CA TYR A 242 14.43 30.31 11.69
C TYR A 242 13.90 30.29 13.13
N GLY A 243 13.88 31.45 13.81
CA GLY A 243 13.45 31.58 15.20
C GLY A 243 14.32 30.80 16.19
N SER A 244 13.76 30.41 17.34
CA SER A 244 14.49 29.68 18.40
C SER A 244 13.66 28.56 19.03
N VAL A 245 14.31 27.48 19.47
CA VAL A 245 13.64 26.31 20.06
C VAL A 245 12.97 26.68 21.38
N GLU A 246 13.66 27.49 22.18
CA GLU A 246 13.27 27.89 23.54
C GLU A 246 11.97 28.71 23.56
N SER A 247 11.73 29.49 22.51
CA SER A 247 10.49 30.28 22.38
C SER A 247 9.37 29.52 21.66
N GLY A 248 9.55 28.24 21.35
CA GLY A 248 8.62 27.45 20.53
C GLY A 248 8.60 27.90 19.07
N SER A 249 9.62 28.67 18.67
CA SER A 249 9.68 29.50 17.48
C SER A 249 10.59 28.90 16.39
N ALA A 250 11.12 27.70 16.56
CA ALA A 250 12.05 27.14 15.60
C ALA A 250 11.31 26.66 14.33
N ARG A 251 11.84 26.95 13.14
CA ARG A 251 11.35 26.37 11.87
C ARG A 251 12.48 25.96 10.97
N ARG A 252 12.34 24.80 10.33
CA ARG A 252 13.29 24.30 9.32
C ARG A 252 12.54 23.58 8.22
N LEU A 253 12.97 23.78 6.97
CA LEU A 253 12.48 23.03 5.81
C LEU A 253 13.64 22.32 5.13
N THR A 254 13.42 21.07 4.74
CA THR A 254 14.34 20.22 3.97
C THR A 254 13.58 19.58 2.82
N THR A 255 14.26 19.41 1.68
CA THR A 255 13.66 18.82 0.47
C THR A 255 14.46 17.62 -0.05
N PRO A 256 14.37 16.44 0.60
CA PRO A 256 15.08 15.26 0.14
C PRO A 256 14.60 14.83 -1.25
N ALA A 257 15.54 14.38 -2.10
CA ALA A 257 15.30 13.94 -3.47
C ALA A 257 14.53 12.59 -3.52
N THR A 258 13.22 12.65 -3.34
CA THR A 258 12.30 11.51 -3.35
C THR A 258 10.90 11.98 -3.77
N THR A 259 9.94 11.05 -3.89
CA THR A 259 8.51 11.36 -4.04
C THR A 259 7.79 11.37 -2.70
N HIS A 260 6.53 11.80 -2.69
CA HIS A 260 5.68 11.85 -1.51
C HIS A 260 5.61 10.51 -0.75
N PRO A 261 5.21 9.38 -1.38
CA PRO A 261 5.27 8.09 -0.71
C PRO A 261 6.72 7.60 -0.54
N GLY A 262 7.66 8.00 -1.41
CA GLY A 262 9.06 7.61 -1.33
C GLY A 262 9.77 8.08 -0.06
N THR A 263 9.21 9.08 0.63
CA THR A 263 9.63 9.54 1.96
C THR A 263 9.82 8.39 2.95
N HIS A 264 8.96 7.35 2.90
CA HIS A 264 9.06 6.16 3.78
C HIS A 264 10.24 5.24 3.45
N LEU A 265 10.87 5.41 2.28
CA LEU A 265 12.05 4.64 1.85
C LEU A 265 13.30 5.51 1.71
N SER A 266 13.25 6.76 2.17
CA SER A 266 14.35 7.71 2.03
C SER A 266 15.15 7.85 3.31
N GLY A 267 16.40 7.40 3.29
CA GLY A 267 17.31 7.59 4.42
C GLY A 267 17.58 9.07 4.72
N ALA A 268 17.53 9.94 3.70
CA ALA A 268 17.64 11.39 3.88
C ALA A 268 16.43 11.95 4.63
N ALA A 269 15.21 11.59 4.23
CA ALA A 269 14.00 12.07 4.91
C ALA A 269 13.92 11.59 6.38
N VAL A 270 14.32 10.35 6.63
CA VAL A 270 14.44 9.83 8.00
C VAL A 270 15.51 10.60 8.78
N ALA A 271 16.68 10.85 8.20
CA ALA A 271 17.75 11.62 8.84
C ALA A 271 17.30 13.06 9.17
N ASP A 272 16.65 13.76 8.25
CA ASP A 272 16.17 15.12 8.45
C ASP A 272 15.15 15.21 9.60
N SER A 273 14.24 14.23 9.68
CA SER A 273 13.26 14.14 10.76
C SER A 273 13.90 13.88 12.12
N VAL A 274 14.88 12.97 12.16
CA VAL A 274 15.65 12.63 13.36
C VAL A 274 16.48 13.83 13.84
N GLU A 275 17.13 14.54 12.91
CA GLU A 275 17.94 15.71 13.25
C GLU A 275 17.08 16.82 13.86
N TRP A 276 15.86 17.03 13.34
CA TRP A 276 14.92 17.97 13.95
C TRP A 276 14.50 17.55 15.36
N LEU A 277 14.23 16.26 15.55
CA LEU A 277 13.82 15.72 16.83
C LEU A 277 14.95 15.86 17.88
N GLN A 278 16.18 15.48 17.54
CA GLN A 278 17.35 15.62 18.42
C GLN A 278 17.62 17.09 18.81
N ARG A 279 17.32 18.04 17.93
CA ARG A 279 17.45 19.47 18.21
C ARG A 279 16.37 20.01 19.14
N THR A 280 15.14 19.53 19.02
CA THR A 280 13.96 20.15 19.65
C THR A 280 13.49 19.44 20.90
N VAL A 281 13.72 18.13 20.99
CA VAL A 281 13.37 17.28 22.12
C VAL A 281 14.59 16.39 22.42
N PRO A 282 15.69 16.93 22.96
CA PRO A 282 16.95 16.20 23.06
C PRO A 282 16.88 14.99 24.02
N THR A 283 17.61 13.94 23.70
CA THR A 283 17.87 12.77 24.57
C THR A 283 19.37 12.63 24.82
N GLU A 284 19.78 11.63 25.60
CA GLU A 284 21.20 11.35 25.86
C GLU A 284 21.93 10.64 24.70
N THR A 285 21.26 10.42 23.56
CA THR A 285 21.84 9.70 22.42
C THR A 285 22.96 10.48 21.72
N ASP A 286 24.00 9.77 21.29
CA ASP A 286 25.07 10.28 20.42
C ASP A 286 24.93 9.77 18.96
N LEU A 287 23.87 9.01 18.66
CA LEU A 287 23.66 8.43 17.35
C LEU A 287 23.42 9.53 16.30
N SER A 288 24.32 9.59 15.31
CA SER A 288 24.15 10.45 14.14
C SER A 288 22.81 10.16 13.42
N PRO A 289 22.11 11.17 12.87
CA PRO A 289 20.87 10.98 12.12
C PRO A 289 20.95 10.00 10.94
N THR A 290 22.14 9.81 10.36
CA THR A 290 22.38 8.89 9.24
C THR A 290 22.67 7.45 9.68
N ASN A 291 22.89 7.20 10.97
CA ASN A 291 23.01 5.83 11.50
C ASN A 291 21.63 5.19 11.59
N GLN A 292 21.25 4.44 10.55
CA GLN A 292 19.90 3.89 10.37
C GLN A 292 19.95 2.37 10.15
N VAL A 293 18.91 1.67 10.59
CA VAL A 293 18.71 0.22 10.44
C VAL A 293 17.32 -0.16 9.94
N TRP A 294 16.38 0.79 9.91
CA TRP A 294 14.98 0.53 9.53
C TRP A 294 14.80 -0.19 8.19
N TYR A 295 15.70 0.00 7.22
CA TYR A 295 15.61 -0.60 5.89
C TYR A 295 15.66 -2.14 5.94
N TRP A 296 16.24 -2.73 6.98
CA TRP A 296 16.24 -4.18 7.17
C TRP A 296 14.83 -4.74 7.39
N LYS A 297 13.93 -3.95 8.01
CA LYS A 297 12.51 -4.32 8.10
C LYS A 297 11.91 -4.44 6.70
N GLU A 298 12.11 -3.44 5.85
CA GLU A 298 11.57 -3.41 4.48
C GLU A 298 12.13 -4.53 3.60
N VAL A 299 13.43 -4.84 3.73
CA VAL A 299 14.04 -5.99 3.03
C VAL A 299 13.41 -7.30 3.51
N GLY A 300 13.28 -7.50 4.82
CA GLY A 300 12.68 -8.69 5.40
C GLY A 300 11.23 -8.91 4.97
N THR A 301 10.39 -7.89 5.10
CA THR A 301 8.98 -7.99 4.71
C THR A 301 8.80 -8.12 3.19
N LEU A 302 9.71 -7.59 2.37
CA LEU A 302 9.72 -7.81 0.92
C LEU A 302 10.04 -9.25 0.58
N LEU A 303 11.04 -9.85 1.22
CA LEU A 303 11.35 -11.27 1.06
C LEU A 303 10.16 -12.14 1.45
N ALA A 304 9.48 -11.79 2.55
CA ALA A 304 8.29 -12.50 2.99
C ALA A 304 7.12 -12.37 1.99
N LEU A 305 6.85 -11.16 1.48
CA LEU A 305 5.85 -10.92 0.44
C LEU A 305 6.16 -11.69 -0.85
N PHE A 306 7.41 -11.66 -1.30
CA PHE A 306 7.84 -12.42 -2.47
C PHE A 306 7.69 -13.93 -2.24
N GLY A 307 8.08 -14.42 -1.05
CA GLY A 307 7.87 -15.81 -0.64
C GLY A 307 6.40 -16.21 -0.64
N ALA A 308 5.51 -15.35 -0.13
CA ALA A 308 4.07 -15.59 -0.09
C ALA A 308 3.46 -15.69 -1.50
N VAL A 309 3.85 -14.81 -2.42
CA VAL A 309 3.42 -14.89 -3.84
C VAL A 309 4.02 -16.12 -4.51
N LEU A 310 5.31 -16.42 -4.26
CA LEU A 310 5.98 -17.59 -4.80
C LEU A 310 5.31 -18.90 -4.34
N PHE A 311 4.84 -18.97 -3.08
CA PHE A 311 4.17 -20.13 -2.49
C PHE A 311 2.92 -20.55 -3.27
N VAL A 312 2.17 -19.58 -3.81
CA VAL A 312 0.92 -19.83 -4.56
C VAL A 312 1.13 -20.82 -5.72
N PHE A 313 2.26 -20.70 -6.43
CA PHE A 313 2.54 -21.51 -7.61
C PHE A 313 2.74 -23.01 -7.30
N PRO A 314 3.75 -23.43 -6.52
CA PRO A 314 3.97 -24.84 -6.21
C PRO A 314 2.87 -25.40 -5.31
N ALA A 315 2.30 -24.64 -4.38
CA ALA A 315 1.23 -25.14 -3.51
C ALA A 315 -0.06 -25.43 -4.30
N GLY A 316 -0.55 -24.45 -5.07
CA GLY A 316 -1.74 -24.67 -5.92
C GLY A 316 -1.50 -25.75 -6.97
N SER A 317 -0.29 -25.81 -7.51
CA SER A 317 0.16 -26.90 -8.37
C SER A 317 0.02 -28.28 -7.75
N LEU A 318 0.52 -28.46 -6.53
CA LEU A 318 0.52 -29.76 -5.85
C LEU A 318 -0.90 -30.16 -5.44
N LEU A 319 -1.75 -29.19 -5.10
CA LEU A 319 -3.17 -29.41 -4.85
C LEU A 319 -3.91 -29.91 -6.10
N LEU A 320 -3.59 -29.36 -7.28
CA LEU A 320 -4.16 -29.81 -8.56
C LEU A 320 -3.79 -31.25 -8.94
N ASP A 321 -2.78 -31.85 -8.31
CA ASP A 321 -2.44 -33.26 -8.55
C ASP A 321 -3.21 -34.22 -7.62
N ARG A 322 -4.07 -33.71 -6.73
CA ARG A 322 -4.79 -34.51 -5.72
C ARG A 322 -6.27 -34.62 -6.03
N ASP A 323 -6.83 -35.82 -5.87
CA ASP A 323 -8.27 -36.01 -5.93
C ASP A 323 -8.96 -35.39 -4.70
N PRO A 324 -10.15 -34.79 -4.86
CA PRO A 324 -10.92 -34.64 -6.10
C PRO A 324 -10.55 -33.39 -6.93
N LEU A 325 -9.54 -32.60 -6.53
CA LEU A 325 -9.17 -31.32 -7.16
C LEU A 325 -8.55 -31.48 -8.55
N SER A 326 -7.95 -32.63 -8.84
CA SER A 326 -7.41 -33.04 -10.14
C SER A 326 -8.39 -32.88 -11.30
N ALA A 327 -9.70 -33.01 -11.08
CA ALA A 327 -10.71 -32.80 -12.12
C ALA A 327 -10.87 -31.33 -12.56
N ALA A 328 -10.20 -30.37 -11.91
CA ALA A 328 -10.02 -29.02 -12.45
C ALA A 328 -9.04 -29.00 -13.64
N VAL A 329 -8.12 -29.97 -13.72
CA VAL A 329 -7.11 -30.10 -14.77
C VAL A 329 -7.72 -30.68 -16.05
N ASP A 330 -7.32 -30.11 -17.18
CA ASP A 330 -7.65 -30.57 -18.52
C ASP A 330 -6.45 -30.35 -19.45
N THR A 331 -6.54 -30.90 -20.66
CA THR A 331 -5.64 -30.60 -21.75
C THR A 331 -5.71 -29.12 -22.12
N VAL A 332 -4.54 -28.49 -22.30
CA VAL A 332 -4.47 -27.11 -22.78
C VAL A 332 -4.92 -27.13 -24.26
N PRO A 333 -5.96 -26.36 -24.65
CA PRO A 333 -6.43 -26.33 -26.03
C PRO A 333 -5.35 -25.87 -27.01
N ASP A 334 -5.53 -26.11 -28.29
CA ASP A 334 -4.61 -25.60 -29.33
C ASP A 334 -4.57 -24.07 -29.38
N ALA A 335 -3.48 -23.52 -29.89
CA ALA A 335 -3.30 -22.08 -29.99
C ALA A 335 -4.37 -21.43 -30.89
N VAL A 336 -4.80 -20.23 -30.51
CA VAL A 336 -5.93 -19.54 -31.16
C VAL A 336 -5.49 -18.55 -32.23
N THR A 337 -4.21 -18.21 -32.30
CA THR A 337 -3.68 -17.22 -33.27
C THR A 337 -2.17 -17.30 -33.42
N GLU A 338 -1.65 -16.75 -34.52
CA GLU A 338 -0.22 -16.53 -34.75
C GLU A 338 0.23 -15.12 -34.39
N ARG A 339 1.54 -14.94 -34.16
CA ARG A 339 2.13 -13.59 -33.99
C ARG A 339 2.23 -12.89 -35.36
N GLY A 340 1.39 -11.88 -35.55
CA GLY A 340 1.41 -11.00 -36.71
C GLY A 340 0.84 -9.62 -36.38
N GLY A 341 0.68 -8.74 -37.38
CA GLY A 341 0.22 -7.36 -37.15
C GLY A 341 -1.09 -7.26 -36.36
N TRP A 342 -2.07 -8.12 -36.66
CA TRP A 342 -3.34 -8.18 -35.93
C TRP A 342 -3.18 -8.59 -34.47
N TRP A 343 -2.26 -9.51 -34.17
CA TRP A 343 -1.97 -9.91 -32.79
C TRP A 343 -1.38 -8.74 -31.99
N TYR A 344 -0.41 -8.01 -32.55
CA TYR A 344 0.19 -6.85 -31.88
C TYR A 344 -0.84 -5.74 -31.66
N ALA A 345 -1.75 -5.51 -32.61
CA ALA A 345 -2.85 -4.57 -32.45
C ALA A 345 -3.75 -4.96 -31.27
N ASN A 346 -4.17 -6.23 -31.18
CA ASN A 346 -5.02 -6.71 -30.08
C ASN A 346 -4.29 -6.69 -28.73
N ALA A 347 -3.00 -7.04 -28.72
CA ALA A 347 -2.16 -6.97 -27.53
C ALA A 347 -1.98 -5.51 -27.05
N ALA A 348 -1.81 -4.57 -27.98
CA ALA A 348 -1.74 -3.14 -27.66
C ALA A 348 -3.07 -2.62 -27.09
N VAL A 349 -4.21 -3.00 -27.68
CA VAL A 349 -5.54 -2.67 -27.14
C VAL A 349 -5.71 -3.23 -25.72
N ALA A 350 -5.36 -4.51 -25.51
CA ALA A 350 -5.42 -5.16 -24.20
C ALA A 350 -4.53 -4.47 -23.15
N ALA A 351 -3.37 -3.93 -23.56
CA ALA A 351 -2.49 -3.19 -22.67
C ALA A 351 -2.96 -1.76 -22.39
N ILE A 352 -3.42 -1.04 -23.40
CA ILE A 352 -3.71 0.40 -23.32
C ILE A 352 -5.07 0.69 -22.70
N VAL A 353 -6.11 -0.10 -23.03
CA VAL A 353 -7.49 0.17 -22.58
C VAL A 353 -7.62 0.21 -21.05
N PRO A 354 -7.04 -0.73 -20.27
CA PRO A 354 -7.12 -0.67 -18.81
C PRO A 354 -6.45 0.57 -18.22
N ALA A 355 -5.36 1.05 -18.83
CA ALA A 355 -4.70 2.29 -18.40
C ALA A 355 -5.52 3.54 -18.77
N LEU A 356 -6.07 3.62 -19.99
CA LEU A 356 -6.89 4.76 -20.42
C LEU A 356 -8.20 4.88 -19.62
N THR A 357 -8.77 3.74 -19.23
CA THR A 357 -10.00 3.72 -18.43
C THR A 357 -9.77 3.93 -16.94
N TYR A 358 -8.53 3.91 -16.47
CA TYR A 358 -8.18 4.01 -15.04
C TYR A 358 -8.77 5.26 -14.38
N TYR A 359 -8.32 6.46 -14.77
CA TYR A 359 -8.80 7.69 -14.14
C TYR A 359 -10.30 7.93 -14.31
N PRO A 360 -10.90 7.78 -15.51
CA PRO A 360 -12.35 7.92 -15.66
C PRO A 360 -13.15 6.98 -14.76
N ALA A 361 -12.72 5.72 -14.62
CA ALA A 361 -13.43 4.75 -13.79
C ALA A 361 -13.23 5.01 -12.29
N MET A 362 -12.03 5.43 -11.85
CA MET A 362 -11.79 5.83 -10.47
C MET A 362 -12.65 7.04 -10.08
N ILE A 363 -12.73 8.06 -10.94
CA ILE A 363 -13.60 9.24 -10.75
C ILE A 363 -15.06 8.84 -10.73
N LEU A 364 -15.49 7.98 -11.65
CA LEU A 364 -16.86 7.47 -11.68
C LEU A 364 -17.20 6.75 -10.37
N GLY A 365 -16.33 5.87 -9.89
CA GLY A 365 -16.55 5.16 -8.63
C GLY A 365 -16.68 6.09 -7.42
N ASP A 366 -15.87 7.14 -7.34
CA ASP A 366 -15.99 8.17 -6.29
C ASP A 366 -17.35 8.91 -6.36
N GLN A 367 -17.85 9.17 -7.56
CA GLN A 367 -19.11 9.91 -7.77
C GLN A 367 -20.37 9.06 -7.59
N VAL A 368 -20.39 7.82 -8.12
CA VAL A 368 -21.61 6.99 -8.15
C VAL A 368 -21.67 5.94 -7.06
N LEU A 369 -20.52 5.59 -6.49
CA LEU A 369 -20.39 4.57 -5.44
C LEU A 369 -19.64 5.17 -4.25
N SER A 370 -20.14 6.29 -3.75
CA SER A 370 -19.63 6.88 -2.51
C SER A 370 -19.70 5.88 -1.36
N ALA A 371 -18.75 6.00 -0.42
CA ALA A 371 -18.62 5.05 0.67
C ALA A 371 -19.93 4.93 1.48
N ASN A 372 -20.41 3.70 1.63
CA ASN A 372 -21.64 3.36 2.36
C ASN A 372 -21.48 1.99 3.05
N ALA A 373 -22.47 1.57 3.83
CA ALA A 373 -22.39 0.34 4.64
C ALA A 373 -22.09 -0.94 3.83
N ILE A 374 -22.45 -0.99 2.53
CA ILE A 374 -22.20 -2.14 1.65
C ILE A 374 -20.85 -2.02 0.95
N PHE A 375 -20.52 -0.81 0.51
CA PHE A 375 -19.32 -0.47 -0.25
C PHE A 375 -18.50 0.57 0.53
N PRO A 376 -17.85 0.18 1.65
CA PRO A 376 -17.39 1.13 2.65
C PRO A 376 -16.04 1.77 2.33
N GLN A 377 -15.39 1.39 1.22
CA GLN A 377 -14.03 1.78 0.87
C GLN A 377 -13.97 2.55 -0.45
N THR A 378 -13.75 3.87 -0.41
CA THR A 378 -13.76 4.74 -1.60
C THR A 378 -12.75 4.30 -2.68
N ILE A 379 -11.51 3.98 -2.30
CA ILE A 379 -10.50 3.53 -3.26
C ILE A 379 -10.90 2.19 -3.87
N THR A 380 -11.37 1.24 -3.05
CA THR A 380 -11.83 -0.07 -3.52
C THR A 380 -13.03 0.06 -4.44
N ASN A 381 -13.94 1.01 -4.19
CA ASN A 381 -15.06 1.34 -5.08
C ASN A 381 -14.59 1.79 -6.46
N GLY A 382 -13.64 2.73 -6.51
CA GLY A 382 -13.03 3.16 -7.77
C GLY A 382 -12.40 2.00 -8.55
N VAL A 383 -11.62 1.15 -7.85
CA VAL A 383 -10.96 -0.01 -8.46
C VAL A 383 -11.98 -1.08 -8.90
N ALA A 384 -13.07 -1.28 -8.16
CA ALA A 384 -14.15 -2.19 -8.51
C ALA A 384 -14.90 -1.73 -9.77
N ILE A 385 -15.20 -0.43 -9.89
CA ILE A 385 -15.79 0.15 -11.10
C ILE A 385 -14.83 0.03 -12.29
N TRP A 386 -13.54 0.30 -12.09
CA TRP A 386 -12.51 0.08 -13.11
C TRP A 386 -12.46 -1.39 -13.58
N ALA A 387 -12.53 -2.34 -12.65
CA ALA A 387 -12.54 -3.76 -12.94
C ALA A 387 -13.79 -4.16 -13.74
N LEU A 388 -14.98 -3.66 -13.38
CA LEU A 388 -16.23 -3.92 -14.10
C LEU A 388 -16.22 -3.34 -15.51
N VAL A 389 -15.77 -2.09 -15.69
CA VAL A 389 -15.64 -1.45 -17.00
C VAL A 389 -14.72 -2.29 -17.89
N ASN A 390 -13.56 -2.70 -17.38
CA ASN A 390 -12.62 -3.51 -18.15
C ASN A 390 -13.13 -4.93 -18.43
N ALA A 391 -13.88 -5.54 -17.51
CA ALA A 391 -14.52 -6.82 -17.74
C ALA A 391 -15.54 -6.73 -18.89
N LEU A 392 -16.41 -5.72 -18.88
CA LEU A 392 -17.42 -5.50 -19.92
C LEU A 392 -16.77 -5.18 -21.28
N LEU A 393 -15.76 -4.30 -21.32
CA LEU A 393 -15.02 -3.99 -22.53
C LEU A 393 -14.31 -5.23 -23.09
N THR A 394 -13.74 -6.06 -22.21
CA THR A 394 -13.09 -7.31 -22.61
C THR A 394 -14.10 -8.30 -23.18
N ILE A 395 -15.26 -8.49 -22.53
CA ILE A 395 -16.33 -9.37 -23.03
C ILE A 395 -16.81 -8.89 -24.40
N ALA A 396 -17.06 -7.59 -24.57
CA ALA A 396 -17.46 -7.01 -25.85
C ALA A 396 -16.39 -7.23 -26.93
N PHE A 397 -15.12 -6.97 -26.60
CA PHE A 397 -13.98 -7.16 -27.51
C PHE A 397 -13.84 -8.64 -27.93
N VAL A 398 -13.85 -9.57 -26.98
CA VAL A 398 -13.76 -11.02 -27.22
C VAL A 398 -14.97 -11.51 -28.04
N GLY A 399 -16.17 -10.99 -27.77
CA GLY A 399 -17.41 -11.31 -28.48
C GLY A 399 -17.39 -10.85 -29.94
N ILE A 400 -16.97 -9.61 -30.20
CA ILE A 400 -16.79 -9.08 -31.56
C ILE A 400 -15.79 -9.93 -32.34
N LEU A 401 -14.66 -10.29 -31.73
CA LEU A 401 -13.66 -11.15 -32.35
C LEU A 401 -14.17 -12.59 -32.58
N HIS A 402 -15.09 -13.07 -31.74
CA HIS A 402 -15.71 -14.38 -31.91
C HIS A 402 -16.59 -14.43 -33.14
N VAL A 403 -17.52 -13.47 -33.27
CA VAL A 403 -18.50 -13.40 -34.36
C VAL A 403 -17.82 -13.20 -35.72
N ARG A 404 -16.63 -12.59 -35.74
CA ARG A 404 -15.87 -12.35 -36.97
C ARG A 404 -15.04 -13.54 -37.47
N ARG A 405 -15.00 -14.66 -36.72
CA ARG A 405 -14.30 -15.88 -37.13
C ARG A 405 -15.29 -17.01 -37.35
N ASP A 406 -15.25 -17.66 -38.51
CA ASP A 406 -15.77 -19.02 -38.64
C ASP A 406 -14.93 -19.91 -37.73
N THR A 407 -15.52 -20.35 -36.61
CA THR A 407 -14.85 -21.26 -35.68
C THR A 407 -15.50 -22.63 -35.82
N GLU A 408 -14.81 -23.55 -36.49
CA GLU A 408 -15.08 -24.97 -36.37
C GLU A 408 -14.56 -25.45 -35.00
N GLY A 409 -15.42 -26.07 -34.18
CA GLY A 409 -15.08 -26.64 -32.87
C GLY A 409 -15.77 -25.99 -31.66
N ASP A 410 -15.46 -26.47 -30.46
CA ASP A 410 -16.04 -25.97 -29.20
C ASP A 410 -15.43 -24.61 -28.82
N ALA A 411 -16.18 -23.55 -29.09
CA ALA A 411 -15.82 -22.17 -28.79
C ALA A 411 -15.53 -21.93 -27.30
N LEU A 412 -16.24 -22.59 -26.39
CA LEU A 412 -16.05 -22.42 -24.95
C LEU A 412 -14.74 -23.06 -24.50
N ALA A 413 -14.39 -24.22 -25.05
CA ALA A 413 -13.11 -24.86 -24.81
C ALA A 413 -11.94 -23.99 -25.30
N GLN A 414 -12.03 -23.42 -26.50
CA GLN A 414 -10.98 -22.52 -27.03
C GLN A 414 -10.79 -21.26 -26.18
N LEU A 415 -11.86 -20.74 -25.58
CA LEU A 415 -11.81 -19.61 -24.64
C LEU A 415 -11.31 -20.01 -23.23
N GLY A 416 -11.10 -21.32 -22.99
CA GLY A 416 -10.71 -21.85 -21.67
C GLY A 416 -11.84 -21.86 -20.65
N LEU A 417 -13.10 -21.75 -21.10
CA LEU A 417 -14.31 -21.70 -20.29
C LEU A 417 -14.96 -23.08 -20.06
N GLY A 418 -14.33 -24.16 -20.53
CA GLY A 418 -14.79 -25.53 -20.26
C GLY A 418 -15.02 -25.77 -18.77
N THR A 419 -16.13 -26.42 -18.42
CA THR A 419 -16.58 -26.59 -17.03
C THR A 419 -16.41 -28.03 -16.51
N GLY A 420 -15.93 -28.94 -17.35
CA GLY A 420 -15.82 -30.37 -17.05
C GLY A 420 -17.18 -31.05 -16.89
N GLU A 421 -17.18 -32.34 -16.56
CA GLU A 421 -18.41 -33.09 -16.33
C GLU A 421 -19.25 -32.45 -15.21
N SER A 422 -20.53 -32.18 -15.51
CA SER A 422 -21.51 -31.57 -14.61
C SER A 422 -21.06 -30.27 -13.92
N GLY A 423 -20.12 -29.51 -14.52
CA GLY A 423 -19.61 -28.26 -13.95
C GLY A 423 -18.57 -28.43 -12.83
N GLY A 424 -18.11 -29.66 -12.59
CA GLY A 424 -17.25 -30.00 -11.47
C GLY A 424 -15.90 -29.27 -11.43
N ALA A 425 -15.37 -28.85 -12.58
CA ALA A 425 -14.07 -28.19 -12.68
C ALA A 425 -14.08 -26.80 -12.02
N VAL A 426 -15.17 -26.05 -12.15
CA VAL A 426 -15.30 -24.70 -11.60
C VAL A 426 -15.27 -24.73 -10.08
N ALA A 427 -16.04 -25.64 -9.46
CA ALA A 427 -16.07 -25.82 -8.02
C ALA A 427 -14.70 -26.25 -7.46
N ARG A 428 -13.99 -27.14 -8.17
CA ARG A 428 -12.64 -27.60 -7.78
C ARG A 428 -11.59 -26.52 -7.93
N ALA A 429 -11.68 -25.71 -8.99
CA ALA A 429 -10.83 -24.53 -9.18
C ALA A 429 -11.02 -23.53 -8.04
N LEU A 430 -12.26 -23.29 -7.60
CA LEU A 430 -12.55 -22.47 -6.42
C LEU A 430 -11.98 -23.11 -5.14
N GLY A 431 -12.13 -24.43 -4.98
CA GLY A 431 -11.53 -25.16 -3.87
C GLY A 431 -10.01 -25.02 -3.79
N VAL A 432 -9.31 -25.12 -4.92
CA VAL A 432 -7.86 -24.86 -5.01
C VAL A 432 -7.54 -23.41 -4.62
N ALA A 433 -8.30 -22.45 -5.13
CA ALA A 433 -8.09 -21.03 -4.84
C ALA A 433 -8.24 -20.71 -3.35
N VAL A 434 -9.31 -21.18 -2.72
CA VAL A 434 -9.56 -21.00 -1.28
C VAL A 434 -8.48 -21.69 -0.46
N ALA A 435 -8.07 -22.92 -0.82
CA ALA A 435 -7.05 -23.65 -0.09
C ALA A 435 -5.66 -22.99 -0.19
N VAL A 436 -5.24 -22.57 -1.39
CA VAL A 436 -3.91 -21.98 -1.58
C VAL A 436 -3.80 -20.58 -0.99
N VAL A 437 -4.82 -19.73 -1.20
CA VAL A 437 -4.82 -18.37 -0.63
C VAL A 437 -5.07 -18.43 0.87
N GLY A 438 -5.90 -19.36 1.35
CA GLY A 438 -6.08 -19.62 2.77
C GLY A 438 -4.80 -20.09 3.46
N ALA A 439 -3.96 -20.90 2.80
CA ALA A 439 -2.65 -21.27 3.32
C ALA A 439 -1.69 -20.07 3.36
N VAL A 440 -1.73 -19.16 2.37
CA VAL A 440 -0.99 -17.89 2.42
C VAL A 440 -1.49 -17.02 3.58
N TYR A 441 -2.81 -16.90 3.77
CA TYR A 441 -3.40 -16.17 4.90
C TYR A 441 -2.94 -16.76 6.24
N LEU A 442 -2.99 -18.09 6.40
CA LEU A 442 -2.53 -18.76 7.61
C LEU A 442 -1.04 -18.53 7.85
N SER A 443 -0.21 -18.55 6.80
CA SER A 443 1.21 -18.24 6.95
C SER A 443 1.42 -16.81 7.46
N LEU A 444 0.60 -15.85 7.00
CA LEU A 444 0.65 -14.47 7.50
C LEU A 444 0.23 -14.41 8.98
N VAL A 445 -0.82 -15.12 9.39
CA VAL A 445 -1.21 -15.22 10.82
C VAL A 445 -0.06 -15.73 11.67
N VAL A 446 0.68 -16.74 11.20
CA VAL A 446 1.83 -17.29 11.92
C VAL A 446 3.00 -16.30 11.94
N VAL A 447 3.27 -15.60 10.83
CA VAL A 447 4.34 -14.59 10.77
C VAL A 447 4.01 -13.40 11.69
N ASP A 448 2.78 -12.91 11.66
CA ASP A 448 2.29 -11.85 12.54
C ASP A 448 2.45 -12.25 14.02
N ALA A 449 2.01 -13.46 14.39
CA ALA A 449 2.12 -13.97 15.76
C ALA A 449 3.58 -14.19 16.25
N LEU A 450 4.49 -14.57 15.36
CA LEU A 450 5.89 -14.84 15.71
C LEU A 450 6.79 -13.60 15.65
N PHE A 451 6.48 -12.66 14.75
CA PHE A 451 7.40 -11.62 14.32
C PHE A 451 6.79 -10.23 14.31
N ASP A 452 5.48 -10.06 14.60
CA ASP A 452 4.79 -8.75 14.64
C ASP A 452 5.02 -7.92 13.35
N VAL A 453 5.06 -8.59 12.20
CA VAL A 453 5.24 -7.99 10.87
C VAL A 453 4.28 -8.60 9.87
N ASP A 454 4.01 -7.84 8.81
CA ASP A 454 3.20 -8.29 7.68
C ASP A 454 4.03 -8.47 6.39
N TYR A 455 3.36 -8.93 5.33
CA TYR A 455 3.96 -9.07 4.01
C TYR A 455 3.89 -7.73 3.28
N ARG A 456 5.05 -7.09 3.10
CA ARG A 456 5.08 -5.69 2.67
C ARG A 456 6.35 -5.33 1.93
N PHE A 457 6.20 -4.44 0.98
CA PHE A 457 7.25 -3.54 0.58
C PHE A 457 6.65 -2.16 0.36
N TRP A 458 7.19 -1.13 1.01
CA TRP A 458 6.68 0.22 0.89
C TRP A 458 5.23 0.32 1.42
N PHE A 459 4.31 0.88 0.63
CA PHE A 459 2.87 0.89 0.92
C PHE A 459 2.10 -0.28 0.29
N VAL A 460 2.77 -1.17 -0.46
CA VAL A 460 2.16 -2.40 -0.99
C VAL A 460 2.25 -3.48 0.08
N ALA A 461 1.14 -3.74 0.76
CA ALA A 461 1.08 -4.69 1.86
C ALA A 461 -0.07 -5.68 1.69
N LEU A 462 0.15 -6.92 2.13
CA LEU A 462 -0.88 -7.93 2.33
C LEU A 462 -1.01 -8.13 3.85
N LYS A 463 -2.17 -7.70 4.39
CA LYS A 463 -2.41 -7.59 5.83
C LYS A 463 -3.52 -8.53 6.30
N LEU A 464 -3.57 -8.86 7.58
CA LEU A 464 -4.72 -9.55 8.16
C LEU A 464 -5.98 -8.70 8.04
N LEU A 465 -7.11 -9.35 7.71
CA LEU A 465 -8.40 -8.69 7.67
C LEU A 465 -8.88 -8.40 9.08
N GLN A 466 -9.38 -7.19 9.30
CA GLN A 466 -10.14 -6.90 10.51
C GLN A 466 -11.54 -7.53 10.42
N PRO A 467 -12.17 -7.89 11.55
CA PRO A 467 -13.51 -8.50 11.55
C PRO A 467 -14.55 -7.71 10.74
N TRP A 468 -14.51 -6.38 10.83
CA TRP A 468 -15.42 -5.48 10.13
C TRP A 468 -15.16 -5.41 8.61
N GLN A 469 -13.99 -5.81 8.14
CA GLN A 469 -13.65 -5.83 6.70
C GLN A 469 -14.18 -7.07 5.95
N VAL A 470 -14.60 -8.12 6.67
CA VAL A 470 -15.04 -9.38 6.05
C VAL A 470 -16.28 -9.18 5.17
N GLY A 471 -17.22 -8.33 5.60
CA GLY A 471 -18.40 -7.99 4.80
C GLY A 471 -18.03 -7.32 3.46
N ALA A 472 -17.15 -6.32 3.52
CA ALA A 472 -16.61 -5.65 2.33
C ALA A 472 -15.90 -6.64 1.40
N TYR A 473 -15.05 -7.52 1.94
CA TYR A 473 -14.37 -8.57 1.18
C TYR A 473 -15.36 -9.45 0.39
N LEU A 474 -16.44 -9.90 1.02
CA LEU A 474 -17.46 -10.74 0.36
C LEU A 474 -18.23 -9.99 -0.74
N VAL A 475 -18.45 -8.68 -0.58
CA VAL A 475 -19.13 -7.83 -1.57
C VAL A 475 -18.25 -7.58 -2.79
N TYR A 476 -16.96 -7.31 -2.61
CA TYR A 476 -16.06 -7.03 -3.73
C TYR A 476 -15.57 -8.28 -4.46
N LEU A 477 -15.51 -9.44 -3.79
CA LEU A 477 -15.02 -10.69 -4.37
C LEU A 477 -15.68 -11.08 -5.70
N PRO A 478 -17.03 -11.06 -5.87
CA PRO A 478 -17.65 -11.39 -7.15
C PRO A 478 -17.30 -10.40 -8.27
N VAL A 479 -17.11 -9.11 -7.94
CA VAL A 479 -16.72 -8.07 -8.89
C VAL A 479 -15.34 -8.37 -9.47
N PHE A 480 -14.36 -8.61 -8.59
CA PHE A 480 -13.00 -8.95 -9.02
C PHE A 480 -12.93 -10.33 -9.67
N GLY A 481 -13.77 -11.28 -9.23
CA GLY A 481 -13.97 -12.57 -9.88
C GLY A 481 -14.34 -12.43 -11.36
N ALA A 482 -15.34 -11.60 -11.68
CA ALA A 482 -15.75 -11.34 -13.05
C ALA A 482 -14.62 -10.73 -13.88
N PHE A 483 -13.88 -9.77 -13.32
CA PHE A 483 -12.73 -9.15 -13.99
C PHE A 483 -11.62 -10.16 -14.30
N PHE A 484 -11.22 -11.01 -13.34
CA PHE A 484 -10.14 -11.96 -13.58
C PHE A 484 -10.54 -13.11 -14.51
N VAL A 485 -11.82 -13.49 -14.56
CA VAL A 485 -12.33 -14.41 -15.59
C VAL A 485 -12.22 -13.76 -16.97
N ALA A 486 -12.70 -12.52 -17.14
CA ALA A 486 -12.60 -11.80 -18.40
C ALA A 486 -11.14 -11.63 -18.85
N LEU A 487 -10.24 -11.28 -17.92
CA LEU A 487 -8.81 -11.20 -18.16
C LEU A 487 -8.22 -12.54 -18.62
N GLY A 488 -8.57 -13.64 -17.94
CA GLY A 488 -8.13 -14.99 -18.32
C GLY A 488 -8.57 -15.37 -19.73
N VAL A 489 -9.82 -15.06 -20.09
CA VAL A 489 -10.36 -15.30 -21.44
C VAL A 489 -9.61 -14.48 -22.49
N LEU A 490 -9.31 -13.22 -22.22
CA LEU A 490 -8.52 -12.37 -23.12
C LEU A 490 -7.12 -12.92 -23.36
N LEU A 491 -6.39 -13.21 -22.28
CA LEU A 491 -4.99 -13.65 -22.38
C LEU A 491 -4.89 -15.02 -23.04
N HIS A 492 -5.68 -15.98 -22.57
CA HIS A 492 -5.48 -17.40 -22.90
C HIS A 492 -6.39 -17.90 -24.01
N GLY A 493 -7.57 -17.29 -24.14
CA GLY A 493 -8.56 -17.60 -25.17
C GLY A 493 -8.45 -16.74 -26.44
N ARG A 494 -7.70 -15.63 -26.42
CA ARG A 494 -7.53 -14.76 -27.61
C ARG A 494 -6.09 -14.41 -27.98
N LEU A 495 -5.22 -14.14 -27.01
CA LEU A 495 -3.85 -13.69 -27.29
C LEU A 495 -2.83 -14.84 -27.31
N ARG A 496 -3.25 -16.08 -27.06
CA ARG A 496 -2.36 -17.24 -26.99
C ARG A 496 -1.90 -17.72 -28.36
N THR A 497 -0.59 -17.93 -28.50
CA THR A 497 0.08 -18.37 -29.73
C THR A 497 0.74 -19.74 -29.53
N PRO A 498 1.20 -20.44 -30.58
CA PRO A 498 1.88 -21.73 -30.40
C PRO A 498 3.12 -21.62 -29.49
N ALA A 499 3.87 -20.52 -29.65
CA ALA A 499 5.07 -20.26 -28.85
C ALA A 499 4.76 -20.02 -27.36
N THR A 500 3.63 -19.37 -27.03
CA THR A 500 3.24 -19.19 -25.63
C THR A 500 2.55 -20.44 -25.09
N THR A 501 1.81 -21.19 -25.90
CA THR A 501 1.17 -22.47 -25.51
C THR A 501 2.20 -23.51 -25.08
N THR A 502 3.30 -23.63 -25.82
CA THR A 502 4.34 -24.65 -25.54
C THR A 502 5.37 -24.21 -24.50
N SER A 503 5.43 -22.92 -24.14
CA SER A 503 6.44 -22.39 -23.23
C SER A 503 5.85 -21.45 -22.19
N LEU A 504 5.73 -21.97 -20.95
CA LEU A 504 5.28 -21.22 -19.79
C LEU A 504 6.06 -19.91 -19.59
N ARG A 505 7.39 -19.95 -19.75
CA ARG A 505 8.25 -18.76 -19.58
C ARG A 505 7.90 -17.66 -20.59
N ARG A 506 7.70 -18.03 -21.86
CA ARG A 506 7.30 -17.07 -22.91
C ARG A 506 5.89 -16.55 -22.67
N ALA A 507 4.97 -17.41 -22.24
CA ALA A 507 3.62 -17.01 -21.89
C ALA A 507 3.61 -16.00 -20.74
N MET A 508 4.31 -16.29 -19.64
CA MET A 508 4.43 -15.39 -18.49
C MET A 508 5.00 -14.04 -18.90
N ALA A 509 6.13 -14.01 -19.60
CA ALA A 509 6.73 -12.76 -20.06
C ALA A 509 5.79 -11.97 -20.98
N THR A 510 5.14 -12.64 -21.94
CA THR A 510 4.22 -11.99 -22.90
C THR A 510 3.00 -11.42 -22.18
N ASN A 511 2.35 -12.22 -21.34
CA ASN A 511 1.13 -11.82 -20.65
C ASN A 511 1.40 -10.74 -19.61
N THR A 512 2.52 -10.78 -18.89
CA THR A 512 2.91 -9.68 -17.99
C THR A 512 3.10 -8.38 -18.75
N VAL A 513 3.78 -8.38 -19.91
CA VAL A 513 3.92 -7.16 -20.74
C VAL A 513 2.57 -6.65 -21.23
N VAL A 514 1.68 -7.54 -21.68
CA VAL A 514 0.33 -7.14 -22.12
C VAL A 514 -0.48 -6.55 -20.97
N VAL A 515 -0.46 -7.16 -19.80
CA VAL A 515 -1.28 -6.71 -18.65
C VAL A 515 -0.74 -5.42 -18.02
N VAL A 516 0.58 -5.29 -17.91
CA VAL A 516 1.22 -4.24 -17.11
C VAL A 516 1.69 -3.06 -17.97
N GLY A 517 1.93 -3.28 -19.27
CA GLY A 517 2.54 -2.30 -20.17
C GLY A 517 1.81 -0.96 -20.23
N GLY A 518 0.48 -0.96 -20.24
CA GLY A 518 -0.29 0.28 -20.21
C GLY A 518 -0.12 1.08 -18.90
N PHE A 519 -0.05 0.40 -17.76
CA PHE A 519 0.19 1.06 -16.47
C PHE A 519 1.62 1.59 -16.36
N VAL A 520 2.62 0.92 -16.94
CA VAL A 520 3.98 1.47 -17.04
C VAL A 520 3.97 2.79 -17.82
N LEU A 521 3.25 2.85 -18.94
CA LEU A 521 3.10 4.09 -19.72
C LEU A 521 2.34 5.16 -18.94
N LEU A 522 1.24 4.80 -18.26
CA LEU A 522 0.46 5.74 -17.42
C LEU A 522 1.33 6.35 -16.33
N VAL A 523 2.10 5.53 -15.61
CA VAL A 523 3.04 5.99 -14.58
C VAL A 523 4.12 6.87 -15.19
N ALA A 524 4.70 6.50 -16.34
CA ALA A 524 5.71 7.32 -17.00
C ALA A 524 5.16 8.70 -17.40
N VAL A 525 3.94 8.77 -17.95
CA VAL A 525 3.28 10.04 -18.32
C VAL A 525 3.09 10.96 -17.11
N GLN A 526 2.82 10.39 -15.93
CA GLN A 526 2.62 11.16 -14.70
C GLN A 526 3.94 11.58 -14.05
N TYR A 527 4.88 10.64 -13.90
CA TYR A 527 6.08 10.83 -13.07
C TYR A 527 7.28 11.37 -13.84
N VAL A 528 7.39 11.21 -15.16
CA VAL A 528 8.48 11.84 -15.92
C VAL A 528 8.43 13.37 -15.80
N PRO A 529 7.29 14.06 -15.98
CA PRO A 529 7.21 15.49 -15.72
C PRO A 529 7.57 15.87 -14.28
N LEU A 530 7.09 15.09 -13.30
CA LEU A 530 7.35 15.34 -11.88
C LEU A 530 8.85 15.28 -11.55
N LEU A 531 9.55 14.26 -12.05
CA LEU A 531 11.01 14.09 -11.88
C LEU A 531 11.83 15.13 -12.65
N LEU A 532 11.22 15.85 -13.58
CA LEU A 532 11.80 17.01 -14.26
C LEU A 532 11.49 18.34 -13.53
N GLY A 533 10.89 18.30 -12.34
CA GLY A 533 10.56 19.47 -11.52
C GLY A 533 9.20 20.11 -11.83
N HIS A 534 8.42 19.54 -12.75
CA HIS A 534 7.07 20.00 -13.05
C HIS A 534 6.04 19.37 -12.09
N ALA A 535 4.77 19.76 -12.24
CA ALA A 535 3.69 19.01 -11.60
C ALA A 535 3.45 17.67 -12.32
N LEU A 536 2.70 16.77 -11.69
CA LEU A 536 2.10 15.62 -12.39
C LEU A 536 1.35 16.08 -13.65
N ALA A 537 1.21 15.20 -14.65
CA ALA A 537 0.42 15.53 -15.84
C ALA A 537 -1.04 15.87 -15.53
N VAL A 538 -1.60 15.29 -14.45
CA VAL A 538 -2.92 15.65 -13.91
C VAL A 538 -2.86 15.80 -12.38
N PRO A 539 -2.44 16.96 -11.85
CA PRO A 539 -2.16 17.14 -10.41
C PRO A 539 -3.35 16.85 -9.47
N PRO A 540 -4.62 17.20 -9.81
CA PRO A 540 -5.77 16.86 -8.98
C PRO A 540 -5.96 15.35 -8.74
N LEU A 541 -5.35 14.50 -9.57
CA LEU A 541 -5.44 13.03 -9.47
C LEU A 541 -4.20 12.39 -8.82
N ALA A 542 -3.40 13.17 -8.09
CA ALA A 542 -2.17 12.73 -7.42
C ALA A 542 -2.35 11.43 -6.60
N LEU A 543 -3.42 11.32 -5.81
CA LEU A 543 -3.69 10.11 -5.03
C LEU A 543 -3.89 8.88 -5.93
N TYR A 544 -4.66 9.02 -7.02
CA TYR A 544 -4.86 7.92 -7.97
C TYR A 544 -3.57 7.62 -8.75
N ALA A 545 -2.73 8.61 -9.04
CA ALA A 545 -1.40 8.37 -9.61
C ALA A 545 -0.52 7.52 -8.66
N ILE A 546 -0.55 7.78 -7.35
CA ILE A 546 0.14 6.95 -6.35
C ILE A 546 -0.46 5.54 -6.28
N VAL A 547 -1.79 5.41 -6.23
CA VAL A 547 -2.47 4.10 -6.23
C VAL A 547 -2.09 3.27 -7.46
N SER A 548 -1.92 3.92 -8.63
CA SER A 548 -1.49 3.24 -9.86
C SER A 548 -0.09 2.61 -9.78
N LEU A 549 0.78 3.06 -8.86
CA LEU A 549 2.07 2.42 -8.63
C LEU A 549 1.89 1.00 -8.06
N SER A 550 0.92 0.78 -7.17
CA SER A 550 0.58 -0.57 -6.65
C SER A 550 0.09 -1.52 -7.73
N PHE A 551 -0.50 -1.00 -8.81
CA PHE A 551 -0.99 -1.84 -9.91
C PHE A 551 0.15 -2.55 -10.61
N LEU A 552 1.37 -1.98 -10.65
CA LEU A 552 2.51 -2.61 -11.32
C LEU A 552 2.86 -3.99 -10.71
N PRO A 553 3.18 -4.12 -9.41
CA PRO A 553 3.46 -5.44 -8.82
C PRO A 553 2.19 -6.32 -8.73
N VAL A 554 1.02 -5.76 -8.43
CA VAL A 554 -0.22 -6.54 -8.26
C VAL A 554 -0.67 -7.16 -9.59
N LEU A 555 -0.71 -6.39 -10.68
CA LEU A 555 -1.07 -6.90 -12.00
C LEU A 555 0.02 -7.81 -12.57
N THR A 556 1.30 -7.60 -12.22
CA THR A 556 2.37 -8.55 -12.53
C THR A 556 2.08 -9.91 -11.90
N ALA A 557 1.82 -9.95 -10.60
CA ALA A 557 1.45 -11.19 -9.90
C ALA A 557 0.19 -11.81 -10.52
N ALA A 558 -0.84 -11.01 -10.83
CA ALA A 558 -2.07 -11.48 -11.44
C ALA A 558 -1.84 -12.16 -12.80
N ALA A 559 -1.03 -11.54 -13.67
CA ALA A 559 -0.67 -12.09 -14.98
C ALA A 559 0.12 -13.41 -14.84
N LEU A 560 1.06 -13.48 -13.91
CA LEU A 560 1.86 -14.68 -13.64
C LEU A 560 0.99 -15.83 -13.11
N ILE A 561 0.15 -15.56 -12.11
CA ILE A 561 -0.79 -16.53 -11.50
C ILE A 561 -1.76 -17.04 -12.56
N SER A 562 -2.40 -16.13 -13.31
CA SER A 562 -3.35 -16.48 -14.37
C SER A 562 -2.69 -17.39 -15.41
N THR A 563 -1.50 -17.04 -15.86
CA THR A 563 -0.76 -17.80 -16.87
C THR A 563 -0.29 -19.16 -16.37
N TYR A 564 0.25 -19.22 -15.15
CA TYR A 564 0.71 -20.47 -14.56
C TYR A 564 -0.41 -21.48 -14.44
N PHE A 565 -1.54 -21.07 -13.85
CA PHE A 565 -2.65 -21.99 -13.64
C PHE A 565 -3.32 -22.39 -14.94
N TYR A 566 -3.42 -21.49 -15.94
CA TYR A 566 -3.92 -21.88 -17.25
C TYR A 566 -3.06 -22.97 -17.91
N HIS A 567 -1.72 -22.85 -17.85
CA HIS A 567 -0.82 -23.90 -18.35
C HIS A 567 -0.97 -25.23 -17.59
N ARG A 568 -1.50 -25.20 -16.37
CA ARG A 568 -1.71 -26.38 -15.54
C ARG A 568 -3.08 -27.00 -15.68
N THR A 569 -4.08 -26.25 -16.11
CA THR A 569 -5.47 -26.72 -16.12
C THR A 569 -6.14 -26.67 -17.48
N GLY A 570 -5.57 -25.98 -18.47
CA GLY A 570 -6.22 -25.70 -19.75
C GLY A 570 -7.46 -24.78 -19.64
N ARG A 571 -7.78 -24.29 -18.44
CA ARG A 571 -9.01 -23.55 -18.12
C ARG A 571 -8.70 -22.28 -17.33
N VAL A 572 -9.51 -21.24 -17.51
CA VAL A 572 -9.28 -19.93 -16.88
C VAL A 572 -9.61 -19.90 -15.39
N TRP A 573 -10.46 -20.82 -14.91
CA TRP A 573 -11.09 -20.75 -13.59
C TRP A 573 -10.10 -20.68 -12.41
N THR A 574 -9.10 -21.56 -12.36
CA THR A 574 -8.18 -21.62 -11.21
C THR A 574 -7.37 -20.34 -11.07
N GLY A 575 -6.79 -19.85 -12.17
CA GLY A 575 -6.04 -18.59 -12.17
C GLY A 575 -6.93 -17.40 -11.83
N ALA A 576 -8.16 -17.37 -12.35
CA ALA A 576 -9.12 -16.30 -12.08
C ALA A 576 -9.55 -16.26 -10.61
N PHE A 577 -9.88 -17.40 -10.02
CA PHE A 577 -10.31 -17.46 -8.62
C PHE A 577 -9.17 -17.22 -7.64
N VAL A 578 -7.95 -17.73 -7.88
CA VAL A 578 -6.79 -17.41 -7.05
C VAL A 578 -6.54 -15.90 -7.04
N ASN A 579 -6.56 -15.26 -8.20
CA ASN A 579 -6.41 -13.81 -8.30
C ASN A 579 -7.55 -13.06 -7.61
N ALA A 580 -8.80 -13.48 -7.80
CA ALA A 580 -9.95 -12.84 -7.18
C ALA A 580 -9.88 -12.89 -5.66
N VAL A 581 -9.64 -14.05 -5.07
CA VAL A 581 -9.53 -14.21 -3.61
C VAL A 581 -8.34 -13.41 -3.07
N LEU A 582 -7.16 -13.52 -3.68
CA LEU A 582 -5.94 -12.86 -3.21
C LEU A 582 -6.00 -11.34 -3.34
N ILE A 583 -6.43 -10.81 -4.49
CA ILE A 583 -6.38 -9.37 -4.78
C ILE A 583 -7.54 -8.64 -4.11
N THR A 584 -8.72 -9.28 -3.97
CA THR A 584 -9.80 -8.72 -3.13
C THR A 584 -9.32 -8.57 -1.69
N TRP A 585 -8.64 -9.58 -1.16
CA TRP A 585 -8.07 -9.53 0.18
C TRP A 585 -7.05 -8.39 0.30
N PHE A 586 -6.10 -8.30 -0.63
CA PHE A 586 -5.12 -7.20 -0.69
C PHE A 586 -5.79 -5.82 -0.67
N LEU A 587 -6.76 -5.57 -1.55
CA LEU A 587 -7.41 -4.27 -1.66
C LEU A 587 -8.17 -3.90 -0.40
N VAL A 588 -8.92 -4.85 0.17
CA VAL A 588 -9.78 -4.59 1.31
C VAL A 588 -8.99 -4.41 2.61
N ALA A 589 -7.95 -5.20 2.83
CA ALA A 589 -7.16 -5.14 4.07
C ALA A 589 -6.21 -3.93 4.12
N SER A 590 -5.81 -3.39 2.96
CA SER A 590 -4.72 -2.42 2.84
C SER A 590 -5.18 -1.01 2.46
N THR A 591 -6.42 -0.65 2.81
CA THR A 591 -6.98 0.68 2.57
C THR A 591 -7.87 1.15 3.73
N ALA A 592 -8.33 2.39 3.63
CA ALA A 592 -9.19 3.03 4.61
C ALA A 592 -10.67 2.66 4.39
N THR A 593 -11.40 2.50 5.49
CA THR A 593 -12.85 2.29 5.55
C THR A 593 -13.53 3.60 5.96
N GLN A 594 -14.21 4.26 5.02
CA GLN A 594 -14.82 5.59 5.21
C GLN A 594 -16.25 5.53 5.75
N ALA A 595 -16.95 4.40 5.57
CA ALA A 595 -18.31 4.26 6.10
C ALA A 595 -18.29 3.68 7.53
N PRO A 596 -19.23 4.09 8.41
CA PRO A 596 -19.49 3.37 9.65
C PRO A 596 -20.07 1.98 9.29
N ILE A 597 -19.58 0.94 9.95
CA ILE A 597 -19.92 -0.46 9.66
C ILE A 597 -20.18 -1.27 10.92
#